data_AF-A0A376P5D2-F1
#
_entry.id   AF-A0A376P5D2-F1
#
_cell.length_a   1.000
_cell.length_b   1.000
_cell.length_c   1.000
_cell.angle_alpha   90.00
_cell.angle_beta   90.00
_cell.angle_gamma   90.00
#
_symmetry.space_group_name_H-M   'P 1'
#
loop_
_entity.id
_entity.type
_entity.pdbx_description
1 polymer ?
#
loop_
_entity_poly.entity_id
_entity_poly.type
_entity_poly.pdbx_seq_one_letter_code
_entity_poly.pdbx_strand_id
1 'polypeptide(L)'
;MTGNLSRCFYEWLAAQYGFTVRLTDSTEGQWVTQVNIYGIKNYRNATVLDNVLTPLRVYESGALECLLEKYKPAHQIYKFVYHDGDN
;
A
#
# COMPACT_ATOMS: atom_id res chain seq x y z
N MET A 1 14.67 13.45 -18.39
CA MET A 1 14.05 14.21 -17.29
C MET A 1 12.90 13.37 -16.75
N THR A 2 13.19 12.51 -15.79
CA THR A 2 12.21 11.60 -15.20
C THR A 2 11.43 12.41 -14.18
N GLY A 3 10.13 12.61 -14.41
CA GLY A 3 9.26 13.36 -13.51
C GLY A 3 9.33 12.74 -12.12
N ASN A 4 9.99 13.42 -11.20
CA ASN A 4 10.03 13.04 -9.80
C ASN A 4 8.61 13.27 -9.27
N LEU A 5 7.78 12.23 -9.26
CA LEU A 5 6.59 12.22 -8.43
C LEU A 5 7.03 12.64 -7.04
N SER A 6 6.33 13.59 -6.44
CA SER A 6 6.62 14.07 -5.10
C SER A 6 6.42 12.91 -4.12
N ARG A 7 7.45 12.05 -3.93
CA ARG A 7 7.40 10.89 -3.03
C ARG A 7 6.91 11.32 -1.65
N CYS A 8 7.36 12.49 -1.21
CA CYS A 8 6.92 13.15 0.01
C CYS A 8 5.40 13.35 0.10
N PHE A 9 4.68 13.59 -1.01
CA PHE A 9 3.22 13.72 -0.99
C PHE A 9 2.55 12.40 -0.61
N TYR A 10 2.97 11.28 -1.22
CA TYR A 10 2.39 9.98 -0.94
C TYR A 10 2.76 9.47 0.45
N GLU A 11 3.99 9.74 0.89
CA GLU A 11 4.44 9.42 2.25
C GLU A 11 3.68 10.25 3.30
N TRP A 12 3.50 11.55 3.07
CA TRP A 12 2.70 12.42 3.94
C TRP A 12 1.22 12.02 3.97
N LEU A 13 0.65 11.69 2.81
CA LEU A 13 -0.73 11.25 2.69
C LEU A 13 -0.94 9.94 3.45
N ALA A 14 -0.04 8.96 3.31
CA ALA A 14 -0.11 7.71 4.06
C ALA A 14 0.02 7.94 5.58
N ALA A 15 0.90 8.85 6.00
CA ALA A 15 1.07 9.22 7.40
C ALA A 15 -0.19 9.84 8.01
N GLN A 16 -0.99 10.59 7.24
CA GLN A 16 -2.28 11.11 7.69
C GLN A 16 -3.29 10.01 8.06
N TYR A 17 -3.16 8.83 7.44
CA TYR A 17 -3.97 7.64 7.75
C TYR A 17 -3.29 6.71 8.76
N GLY A 18 -2.17 7.13 9.38
CA GLY A 18 -1.44 6.37 10.38
C GLY A 18 -0.47 5.33 9.80
N PHE A 19 -0.23 5.31 8.48
CA PHE A 19 0.67 4.35 7.85
C PHE A 19 2.07 4.93 7.62
N THR A 20 3.10 4.14 7.92
CA THR A 20 4.49 4.47 7.56
C THR A 20 4.84 3.78 6.25
N VAL A 21 5.07 4.57 5.21
CA VAL A 21 5.27 4.08 3.84
C VAL A 21 6.54 4.69 3.24
N ARG A 22 7.24 3.92 2.41
CA ARG A 22 8.41 4.38 1.66
C ARG A 22 8.35 3.94 0.21
N LEU A 23 8.42 4.89 -0.72
CA LEU A 23 8.41 4.61 -2.15
C LEU A 23 9.84 4.42 -2.65
N THR A 24 10.12 3.25 -3.22
CA THR A 24 11.41 2.90 -3.83
C THR A 24 11.22 2.56 -5.30
N ASP A 25 12.21 2.87 -6.13
CA ASP A 25 12.19 2.45 -7.53
C ASP A 25 12.32 0.92 -7.60
N SER A 26 11.50 0.28 -8.42
CA SER A 26 11.57 -1.17 -8.59
C SER A 26 12.67 -1.54 -9.59
N THR A 27 13.38 -2.62 -9.31
CA THR A 27 14.31 -3.26 -10.26
C THR A 27 13.59 -3.89 -11.46
N GLU A 28 12.27 -4.07 -11.40
CA GLU A 28 11.45 -4.70 -12.45
C GLU A 28 11.16 -3.76 -13.64
N GLY A 29 11.45 -2.46 -13.52
CA GLY A 29 11.36 -1.52 -14.63
C GLY A 29 11.03 -0.09 -14.21
N GLN A 30 11.32 0.88 -15.09
CA GLN A 30 11.17 2.32 -14.78
C GLN A 30 9.74 2.77 -14.48
N TRP A 31 8.74 1.95 -14.84
CA TRP A 31 7.32 2.23 -14.67
C TRP A 31 6.71 1.57 -13.44
N VAL A 32 7.52 0.81 -12.68
CA VAL A 32 7.08 0.10 -11.48
C VAL A 32 7.68 0.80 -10.26
N THR A 33 6.83 1.21 -9.35
CA THR A 33 7.23 1.78 -8.06
C THR A 33 6.86 0.83 -6.96
N GLN A 34 7.84 0.47 -6.14
CA GLN A 34 7.61 -0.37 -4.98
C GLN A 34 7.22 0.50 -3.78
N VAL A 35 6.07 0.19 -3.20
CA VAL A 35 5.51 0.86 -2.04
C VAL A 35 5.74 -0.03 -0.83
N ASN A 36 6.75 0.30 -0.03
CA ASN A 36 7.09 -0.45 1.17
C ASN A 36 6.26 0.07 2.34
N ILE A 37 5.46 -0.78 2.96
CA ILE A 37 4.59 -0.44 4.09
C ILE A 37 5.18 -1.10 5.34
N TYR A 38 5.40 -0.30 6.39
CA TYR A 38 5.97 -0.74 7.66
C TYR A 38 4.92 -0.70 8.78
N GLY A 39 4.90 -1.75 9.61
CA GLY A 39 4.28 -1.71 10.94
C GLY A 39 2.77 -1.91 11.03
N ILE A 40 2.06 -2.24 9.95
CA ILE A 40 0.59 -2.43 10.02
C ILE A 40 0.17 -3.79 9.46
N LYS A 41 -0.23 -4.67 10.37
CA LYS A 41 -0.95 -5.92 10.09
C LYS A 41 -2.22 -6.03 10.94
N ASN A 42 -2.92 -4.93 11.14
CA ASN A 42 -4.27 -5.01 11.68
C ASN A 42 -5.18 -5.61 10.59
N TYR A 43 -5.67 -6.80 10.88
CA TYR A 43 -6.68 -7.46 10.07
C TYR A 43 -7.90 -7.69 10.93
N ARG A 44 -9.08 -7.50 10.33
CA ARG A 44 -10.34 -7.95 10.92
C ARG A 44 -10.81 -9.20 10.19
N ASN A 45 -11.31 -10.15 10.96
CA ASN A 45 -12.00 -11.30 10.38
C ASN A 45 -13.39 -10.82 9.94
N ALA A 46 -13.70 -11.00 8.67
CA ALA A 46 -15.01 -10.70 8.13
C ALA A 46 -15.64 -11.99 7.60
N THR A 47 -16.83 -12.32 8.09
CA THR A 47 -17.66 -13.41 7.56
C THR A 47 -18.58 -12.81 6.50
N VAL A 48 -18.02 -12.49 5.34
CA VAL A 48 -18.75 -11.78 4.26
C VAL A 48 -19.66 -12.70 3.44
N LEU A 49 -19.60 -14.01 3.67
CA LEU A 49 -20.40 -15.01 2.98
C LEU A 49 -21.04 -15.92 4.04
N ASP A 50 -22.37 -15.89 4.14
CA ASP A 50 -23.12 -16.81 4.97
C ASP A 50 -22.68 -18.25 4.64
N ASN A 51 -22.30 -19.01 5.66
CA ASN A 51 -21.92 -20.43 5.61
C ASN A 51 -20.49 -20.80 5.16
N VAL A 52 -19.55 -19.86 5.00
CA VAL A 52 -18.13 -20.21 4.80
C VAL A 52 -17.41 -20.34 6.15
N LEU A 53 -16.96 -21.56 6.48
CA LEU A 53 -16.21 -21.88 7.73
C LEU A 53 -14.83 -21.21 7.82
N THR A 54 -14.29 -20.72 6.71
CA THR A 54 -12.99 -20.03 6.66
C THR A 54 -13.17 -18.52 6.71
N PRO A 55 -12.82 -17.86 7.83
CA PRO A 55 -12.94 -16.40 7.93
C PRO A 55 -12.01 -15.70 6.94
N LEU A 56 -12.56 -14.78 6.15
CA LEU A 56 -11.75 -13.91 5.28
C LEU A 56 -11.05 -12.87 6.16
N ARG A 57 -9.73 -12.75 6.00
CA ARG A 57 -8.95 -11.70 6.67
C ARG A 57 -8.97 -10.44 5.80
N VAL A 58 -9.62 -9.39 6.30
CA VAL A 58 -9.64 -8.08 5.66
C VAL A 58 -8.57 -7.24 6.33
N TYR A 59 -7.52 -6.91 5.58
CA TYR A 59 -6.44 -6.04 6.05
C TYR A 59 -6.87 -4.58 5.97
N GLU A 60 -6.58 -3.81 7.02
CA GLU A 60 -6.83 -2.35 7.02
C GLU A 60 -6.01 -1.64 5.94
N SER A 61 -4.90 -2.22 5.51
CA SER A 61 -4.07 -1.72 4.42
C SER A 61 -4.80 -1.66 3.07
N GLY A 62 -5.92 -2.37 2.87
CA GLY A 62 -6.69 -2.28 1.63
C GLY A 62 -7.26 -0.87 1.36
N ALA A 63 -7.52 -0.09 2.42
CA ALA A 63 -7.93 1.31 2.26
C ALA A 63 -6.79 2.18 1.75
N LEU A 64 -5.56 1.94 2.22
CA LEU A 64 -4.35 2.63 1.76
C LEU A 64 -4.03 2.27 0.31
N GLU A 65 -4.14 1.00 -0.07
CA GLU A 65 -3.93 0.56 -1.46
C GLU A 65 -4.88 1.28 -2.41
N CYS A 66 -6.18 1.29 -2.08
CA CYS A 66 -7.19 1.98 -2.87
C CYS A 66 -6.93 3.50 -3.00
N LEU A 67 -6.47 4.11 -1.90
CA LEU A 67 -6.16 5.54 -1.87
C LEU A 67 -4.93 5.88 -2.70
N LEU A 68 -3.84 5.12 -2.57
CA LEU A 68 -2.62 5.33 -3.35
C LEU A 68 -2.86 5.05 -4.84
N GLU A 69 -3.63 4.02 -5.17
CA GLU A 69 -4.07 3.74 -6.54
C GLU A 69 -4.89 4.86 -7.16
N LYS A 70 -5.74 5.54 -6.37
CA LYS A 70 -6.52 6.68 -6.84
C LYS A 70 -5.67 7.89 -7.22
N TYR A 71 -4.59 8.14 -6.47
CA TYR A 71 -3.72 9.31 -6.68
C TYR A 71 -2.48 9.01 -7.53
N LYS A 72 -2.23 7.74 -7.89
CA LYS A 72 -1.11 7.40 -8.77
C LYS A 72 -1.38 7.90 -10.20
N PRO A 73 -0.34 8.24 -10.97
CA PRO A 73 -0.48 8.54 -12.38
C PRO A 73 -0.80 7.25 -13.16
N ALA A 74 -1.68 7.36 -14.16
CA ALA A 74 -2.22 6.19 -14.87
C ALA A 74 -1.17 5.26 -15.51
N HIS A 75 0.02 5.78 -15.84
CA HIS A 75 1.08 5.02 -16.50
C HIS A 75 2.00 4.26 -15.53
N GLN A 76 1.87 4.49 -14.22
CA GLN A 76 2.75 3.90 -13.21
C GLN A 76 2.04 2.78 -12.46
N ILE A 77 2.79 1.71 -12.20
CA ILE A 77 2.29 0.51 -11.51
C ILE A 77 2.87 0.51 -10.10
N TYR A 78 2.00 0.45 -9.09
CA TYR A 78 2.42 0.37 -7.70
C TYR A 78 2.41 -1.09 -7.26
N LYS A 79 3.52 -1.51 -6.65
CA LYS A 79 3.68 -2.85 -6.07
C LYS A 79 3.81 -2.71 -4.56
N PHE A 80 2.78 -3.14 -3.84
CA PHE A 80 2.75 -3.06 -2.39
C PHE A 80 3.55 -4.20 -1.78
N VAL A 81 4.53 -3.86 -0.93
CA VAL A 81 5.36 -4.81 -0.19
C VAL A 81 5.22 -4.52 1.29
N TYR A 82 4.72 -5.51 2.01
CA TYR A 82 4.47 -5.42 3.44
C TYR A 82 5.67 -5.96 4.21
N HIS A 83 6.33 -5.10 4.97
CA HIS A 83 7.44 -5.49 5.84
C HIS A 83 6.90 -5.80 7.24
N ASP A 84 7.20 -7.01 7.72
CA ASP A 84 6.93 -7.44 9.09
C ASP A 84 8.16 -7.12 9.94
N GLY A 85 8.15 -6.01 10.66
CA GLY A 85 9.28 -5.65 11.52
C GLY A 85 9.15 -4.27 12.14
N ASP A 86 9.31 -4.21 13.46
CA ASP A 86 9.57 -3.01 14.26
C ASP A 86 10.75 -2.24 13.66
N ASN A 87 10.59 -0.93 13.51
CA ASN A 87 11.70 -0.01 13.31
C ASN A 87 11.95 0.76 14.60
#